data_AF-A0A964BQK9-F1
#
_entry.id   AF-A0A964BQK9-F1
#
_cell.length_a   1.000
_cell.length_b   1.000
_cell.length_c   1.000
_cell.angle_alpha   90.00
_cell.angle_beta   90.00
_cell.angle_gamma   90.00
#
_symmetry.space_group_name_H-M   'P 1'
#
loop_
_entity.id
_entity.type
_entity.pdbx_description
1 polymer ?
#
loop_
_entity_poly.entity_id
_entity_poly.type
_entity_poly.pdbx_seq_one_letter_code
_entity_poly.pdbx_strand_id
1 'polypeptide(L)' 'MNFESNQLSLEQEFKHEVFVSKIQELSYEETKELLVKFHKQMLFKDNFYRKLFRSQRKSHYKTD' A
#
# COMPACT_ATOMS: atom_id res chain seq x y z
N MET A 1 15.59 -11.57 -9.95
CA MET A 1 15.31 -10.83 -8.70
C MET A 1 14.66 -11.82 -7.75
N ASN A 2 15.31 -12.18 -6.65
CA ASN A 2 14.71 -13.01 -5.62
C ASN A 2 13.63 -12.19 -4.92
N PHE A 3 12.36 -12.60 -5.02
CA PHE A 3 11.24 -12.08 -4.22
C PHE A 3 11.28 -12.68 -2.81
N GLU A 4 12.45 -12.68 -2.19
CA GLU A 4 12.57 -12.89 -0.74
C GLU A 4 12.13 -11.57 -0.08
N SER A 5 10.97 -11.43 0.53
CA SER A 5 9.90 -12.37 0.86
C SER A 5 8.57 -11.63 0.69
N ASN A 6 7.50 -12.32 0.28
CA ASN A 6 6.12 -11.78 0.38
C ASN A 6 5.64 -11.64 1.84
N GLN A 7 6.56 -11.58 2.79
CA GLN A 7 6.26 -11.47 4.21
C GLN A 7 6.29 -10.00 4.61
N LEU A 8 5.39 -9.66 5.50
CA LEU A 8 5.40 -8.37 6.16
C LEU A 8 6.62 -8.29 7.09
N SER A 9 7.18 -7.11 7.26
CA SER A 9 8.11 -6.88 8.36
C SER A 9 7.36 -6.96 9.70
N LEU A 10 8.05 -7.25 10.80
CA LEU A 10 7.46 -7.26 12.15
C LEU A 10 6.69 -5.96 12.46
N GLU A 11 7.20 -4.81 12.01
CA GLU A 11 6.52 -3.53 12.18
C GLU A 11 5.21 -3.44 11.36
N GLN A 12 5.21 -4.01 10.15
CA GLN A 12 4.02 -4.07 9.32
C GLN A 12 2.97 -5.04 9.89
N GLU A 13 3.39 -6.18 10.44
CA GLU A 13 2.52 -7.10 11.17
C GLU A 13 1.90 -6.43 12.40
N PHE A 14 2.71 -5.75 13.22
CA PHE A 14 2.20 -4.99 14.36
C PHE A 14 1.19 -3.91 13.94
N LYS A 15 1.49 -3.15 12.88
CA LYS A 15 0.56 -2.15 12.33
C LYS A 15 -0.73 -2.79 11.82
N HIS A 16 -0.65 -3.99 11.25
CA HIS A 16 -1.81 -4.74 10.79
C HIS A 16 -2.71 -5.12 11.96
N GLU A 17 -2.15 -5.69 13.04
CA GLU A 17 -2.91 -6.05 14.24
C GLU A 17 -3.58 -4.82 14.87
N VAL A 18 -2.86 -3.70 15.00
CA VAL A 18 -3.44 -2.44 15.50
C VAL A 18 -4.60 -1.96 14.61
N PHE A 19 -4.51 -2.16 13.30
CA PHE A 19 -5.59 -1.80 12.38
C PHE A 19 -6.80 -2.73 12.51
N VAL A 20 -6.59 -4.04 12.70
CA VAL A 20 -7.66 -5.01 12.95
C VAL A 20 -8.42 -4.68 14.23
N SER A 21 -7.71 -4.39 15.33
CA SER A 21 -8.35 -3.99 16.59
C SER A 21 -9.22 -2.74 16.42
N LYS A 22 -8.75 -1.75 15.65
CA LYS A 22 -9.54 -0.54 15.35
C LYS A 22 -10.79 -0.83 14.53
N ILE A 23 -10.72 -1.73 13.54
CA ILE A 23 -11.89 -2.10 12.73
C ILE A 23 -12.98 -2.73 13.61
N GLN A 24 -12.60 -3.55 14.60
CA GLN A 24 -13.55 -4.21 15.49
C GLN A 24 -14.37 -3.23 16.33
N GLU A 25 -13.87 -2.02 16.55
CA GLU A 25 -14.55 -0.96 17.30
C GLU A 25 -15.48 -0.10 16.43
N LEU A 26 -15.41 -0.23 15.09
CA LEU A 26 -16.20 0.59 14.16
C LEU A 26 -17.62 0.05 13.98
N SER A 27 -18.57 0.96 13.81
CA SER A 27 -19.88 0.61 13.30
C SER A 27 -19.83 0.15 11.83
N TYR A 28 -20.94 -0.43 11.38
CA TYR A 28 -21.08 -0.88 10.00
C TYR A 28 -20.91 0.24 8.97
N GLU A 29 -21.48 1.42 9.22
CA GLU A 29 -21.38 2.56 8.30
C GLU A 29 -19.97 3.17 8.31
N GLU A 30 -19.33 3.28 9.47
CA GLU A 30 -17.93 3.71 9.56
C GLU A 30 -16.99 2.75 8.81
N THR A 31 -17.24 1.44 8.90
CA THR A 31 -16.49 0.42 8.18
C THR A 31 -16.65 0.55 6.66
N LYS A 32 -17.88 0.78 6.16
CA LYS A 32 -18.13 1.05 4.74
C LYS A 32 -17.37 2.28 4.25
N GLU A 33 -17.47 3.38 4.99
CA GLU A 33 -16.77 4.61 4.64
C GLU A 33 -15.25 4.41 4.61
N LEU A 34 -14.71 3.70 5.61
CA LEU A 34 -13.30 3.38 5.69
C LEU A 34 -12.85 2.54 4.49
N LEU A 35 -13.63 1.54 4.09
CA LEU A 35 -13.31 0.67 2.96
C LEU A 35 -13.26 1.46 1.63
N VAL A 36 -14.21 2.37 1.41
CA VAL A 36 -14.21 3.24 0.22
C VAL A 36 -12.96 4.14 0.21
N LYS A 37 -12.62 4.75 1.35
CA LYS A 37 -11.42 5.59 1.50
C LYS A 37 -10.14 4.78 1.26
N PHE A 38 -10.07 3.56 1.81
CA PHE A 38 -8.94 2.65 1.65
C PHE A 38 -8.73 2.25 0.19
N HIS A 39 -9.79 1.88 -0.54
CA HIS A 39 -9.71 1.56 -1.96
C HIS A 39 -9.15 2.74 -2.78
N LYS A 40 -9.61 3.97 -2.51
CA LYS A 40 -9.09 5.18 -3.17
C LYS A 40 -7.59 5.38 -2.89
N GLN A 41 -7.14 5.13 -1.66
CA GLN A 41 -5.71 5.22 -1.30
C GLN A 41 -4.87 4.15 -2.03
N MET A 42 -5.40 2.94 -2.22
CA MET A 42 -4.73 1.90 -3.02
C MET A 42 -4.50 2.37 -4.47
N LEU A 43 -5.51 2.97 -5.12
CA LEU A 43 -5.37 3.51 -6.48
C LEU A 43 -4.32 4.63 -6.57
N PHE A 44 -4.22 5.49 -5.54
CA PHE A 44 -3.15 6.49 -5.48
C PHE A 44 -1.77 5.85 -5.34
N LYS A 45 -1.63 4.82 -4.51
CA LYS A 45 -0.39 4.06 -4.34
C LYS A 45 0.05 3.42 -5.66
N ASP A 46 -0.89 2.85 -6.41
CA ASP A 46 -0.64 2.28 -7.74
C ASP A 46 -0.12 3.32 -8.73
N ASN A 47 -0.78 4.48 -8.80
CA ASN A 47 -0.35 5.58 -9.66
C ASN A 47 1.06 6.09 -9.29
N PHE A 48 1.34 6.17 -7.99
CA PHE A 48 2.64 6.57 -7.48
C PHE A 48 3.75 5.59 -7.90
N TYR A 49 3.55 4.29 -7.69
CA TYR A 49 4.52 3.27 -8.13
C TYR A 49 4.70 3.27 -9.64
N ARG A 50 3.60 3.35 -10.42
CA ARG A 50 3.68 3.47 -11.89
C ARG A 50 4.54 4.66 -12.31
N LYS A 51 4.42 5.81 -11.64
CA LYS A 51 5.24 7.00 -11.89
C LYS A 51 6.71 6.74 -11.53
N LEU A 52 6.99 6.19 -10.35
CA LEU A 52 8.36 5.88 -9.92
C LEU A 52 9.08 4.93 -10.90
N PHE A 53 8.42 3.82 -11.28
CA PHE A 53 9.00 2.85 -12.22
C PHE A 53 9.19 3.42 -13.63
N ARG A 54 8.31 4.33 -14.08
CA ARG A 54 8.50 5.05 -15.35
C ARG A 54 9.68 6.02 -15.28
N SER A 55 9.87 6.72 -14.16
CA SER A 55 11.00 7.62 -13.95
C SER A 55 12.34 6.87 -13.91
N GLN A 56 12.40 5.71 -13.27
CA GLN A 56 13.60 4.87 -13.24
C GLN A 56 14.02 4.40 -14.64
N ARG A 57 13.06 3.95 -15.48
CA ARG A 57 13.36 3.58 -16.87
C ARG A 57 13.90 4.74 -17.69
N LYS A 58 13.32 5.94 -17.56
CA LYS A 58 13.79 7.14 -18.28
C LYS A 58 15.20 7.60 -17.86
N SER A 59 15.60 7.33 -16.62
CA SER A 59 16.96 7.62 -16.14
C SER A 59 17.99 6.65 -16.71
N HIS A 60 17.61 5.40 -16.98
CA HIS A 60 18.51 4.37 -17.51
C HIS A 60 18.85 4.61 -18.98
N TYR A 61 17.91 5.10 -19.80
CA TYR A 61 18.13 5.44 -21.22
C TYR A 61 18.77 6.82 -21.48
N LYS A 62 19.20 7.54 -20.44
CA LYS A 62 19.86 8.86 -20.57
C LYS A 62 21.36 8.83 -20.26
N THR A 63 21.91 7.64 -19.98
CA THR A 63 23.32 7.42 -19.63
C THR A 63 24.06 6.53 -20.63
N ASP A 64 23.44 6.25 -21.78
CA ASP A 64 24.08 5.62 -22.95
C ASP A 64 24.20 6.62 -24.11
#